data_AF-A0A1V5SPJ8-F1
#
_entry.id   AF-A0A1V5SPJ8-F1
#
_cell.length_a   1.000
_cell.length_b   1.000
_cell.length_c   1.000
_cell.angle_alpha   90.00
_cell.angle_beta   90.00
_cell.angle_gamma   90.00
#
_symmetry.space_group_name_H-M   'P 1'
#
loop_
_entity.id
_entity.type
_entity.pdbx_description
1 polymer ?
#
loop_
_entity_poly.entity_id
_entity_poly.type
_entity_poly.pdbx_seq_one_letter_code
_entity_poly.pdbx_strand_id
1 'polypeptide(L)'
;MNRKGFTLIEVLIVIVIIAILAALILPRILPQTEKAYVSEALQMLGTLKRAQMTLLDVTNNEDGDWLAVASNTDDNLEKLGIKIMEGAAFTYTCDASNKSCTATRTSDASRTITMNATSVSCGSNYTEVKANNVTVGCA
;
A
#
# COMPACT_ATOMS: atom_id res chain seq x y z
N MET A 1 56.67 -5.81 15.62
CA MET A 1 55.29 -5.58 15.13
C MET A 1 54.37 -6.54 15.85
N ASN A 2 53.61 -6.05 16.85
CA ASN A 2 52.71 -6.88 17.65
C ASN A 2 51.43 -7.17 16.86
N ARG A 3 51.33 -8.35 16.25
CA ARG A 3 50.08 -8.82 15.63
C ARG A 3 49.18 -9.34 16.74
N LYS A 4 48.28 -8.50 17.25
CA LYS A 4 47.14 -8.94 18.06
C LYS A 4 46.23 -9.76 17.15
N GLY A 5 46.22 -11.07 17.36
CA GLY A 5 45.29 -11.98 16.70
C GLY A 5 43.90 -11.88 17.32
N PHE A 6 42.87 -11.90 16.48
CA PHE A 6 41.48 -12.03 16.90
C PHE A 6 41.28 -13.40 17.56
N THR A 7 40.63 -13.46 18.72
CA THR A 7 40.39 -14.76 19.36
C THR A 7 39.19 -15.46 18.73
N LEU A 8 39.26 -16.79 18.56
CA LEU A 8 38.12 -17.57 18.06
C LEU A 8 36.89 -17.45 18.97
N ILE A 9 37.12 -17.26 20.28
CA ILE A 9 36.06 -17.08 21.26
C ILE A 9 35.37 -15.71 21.13
N GLU A 10 36.11 -14.65 20.77
CA GLU A 10 35.50 -13.35 20.44
C GLU A 10 34.54 -13.49 19.26
N VAL A 11 34.94 -14.18 18.20
CA VAL A 11 34.06 -14.38 17.03
C VAL A 11 32.86 -15.26 17.42
N LEU A 12 33.07 -16.30 18.23
CA LEU A 12 32.03 -17.22 18.66
C LEU A 12 30.94 -16.54 19.52
N ILE A 13 31.33 -15.70 20.47
CA ILE A 13 30.35 -14.97 21.30
C ILE A 13 29.56 -13.98 20.45
N VAL A 14 30.22 -13.29 19.50
CA VAL A 14 29.56 -12.33 18.61
C VAL A 14 28.50 -13.00 17.73
N ILE A 15 28.81 -14.16 17.12
CA ILE A 15 27.82 -14.86 16.29
C ILE A 15 26.65 -15.40 17.10
N VAL A 16 26.89 -15.85 18.34
CA VAL A 16 25.82 -16.32 19.25
C VAL A 16 24.90 -15.17 19.62
N ILE A 17 25.45 -14.00 19.94
CA ILE A 17 24.64 -12.82 20.26
C ILE A 17 23.84 -12.35 19.03
N ILE A 18 24.46 -12.28 17.84
CA ILE A 18 23.75 -11.91 16.59
C ILE A 18 22.63 -12.92 16.28
N ALA A 19 22.85 -14.22 16.48
CA ALA A 19 21.83 -15.24 16.27
C ALA A 19 20.62 -15.07 17.20
N ILE A 20 20.84 -14.78 18.48
CA ILE A 20 19.77 -14.53 19.46
C ILE A 20 18.99 -13.26 19.10
N LEU A 21 19.68 -12.17 18.77
CA LEU A 21 19.03 -10.91 18.38
C LEU A 21 18.21 -11.07 17.10
N ALA A 22 18.76 -11.76 16.09
CA ALA A 22 18.06 -12.02 14.84
C ALA A 22 16.77 -12.83 15.05
N ALA A 23 16.82 -13.87 15.90
CA ALA A 23 15.66 -14.71 16.21
C ALA A 23 14.50 -13.93 16.85
N LEU A 24 14.81 -12.94 17.69
CA LEU A 24 13.79 -12.10 18.33
C LEU A 24 13.21 -11.02 17.40
N ILE A 25 14.03 -10.47 16.51
CA ILE A 25 13.67 -9.33 15.68
C ILE A 25 12.87 -9.74 14.43
N LEU A 26 13.24 -10.85 13.79
CA LEU A 26 12.67 -11.29 12.52
C LEU A 26 11.14 -11.43 12.50
N PRO A 27 10.46 -12.03 13.52
CA PRO A 27 9.00 -12.18 13.47
C PRO A 27 8.24 -10.84 13.51
N ARG A 28 8.86 -9.76 14.02
CA ARG A 28 8.20 -8.46 14.18
C ARG A 28 8.24 -7.59 12.92
N ILE A 29 9.25 -7.77 12.06
CA ILE A 29 9.45 -6.87 10.90
C ILE A 29 8.41 -7.11 9.80
N LEU A 30 8.06 -8.38 9.54
CA LEU A 30 7.16 -8.75 8.45
C LEU A 30 5.78 -8.04 8.50
N PRO A 31 5.02 -8.05 9.61
CA PRO A 31 3.72 -7.36 9.66
C PRO A 31 3.85 -5.83 9.61
N GLN A 32 4.99 -5.26 10.02
CA GLN A 32 5.22 -3.81 9.97
C GLN A 32 5.43 -3.32 8.53
N THR A 33 6.09 -4.12 7.69
CA THR A 33 6.25 -3.79 6.26
C THR A 33 4.92 -3.79 5.52
N GLU A 34 4.03 -4.76 5.80
CA GLU A 34 2.72 -4.80 5.17
C GLU A 34 1.85 -3.61 5.55
N LYS A 35 1.87 -3.19 6.82
CA LYS A 35 1.19 -1.96 7.25
C LYS A 35 1.70 -0.70 6.54
N ALA A 36 3.00 -0.64 6.25
CA ALA A 36 3.56 0.46 5.49
C ALA A 36 3.03 0.48 4.04
N TYR A 37 3.00 -0.68 3.37
CA TYR A 37 2.42 -0.78 2.02
C TYR A 37 0.93 -0.45 1.99
N VAL A 38 0.15 -0.89 2.99
CA VAL A 38 -1.28 -0.55 3.10
C VAL A 38 -1.48 0.95 3.31
N SER A 39 -0.64 1.58 4.13
CA SER A 39 -0.70 3.04 4.34
C SER A 39 -0.38 3.81 3.06
N GLU A 40 0.62 3.38 2.29
CA GLU A 40 0.95 3.93 0.97
C GLU A 40 -0.22 3.77 0.00
N ALA A 41 -0.84 2.59 -0.04
CA ALA A 41 -1.97 2.32 -0.92
C ALA A 41 -3.19 3.19 -0.60
N LEU A 42 -3.49 3.41 0.68
CA LEU A 42 -4.57 4.32 1.10
C LEU A 42 -4.29 5.76 0.69
N GLN A 43 -3.04 6.23 0.78
CA GLN A 43 -2.65 7.56 0.31
C GLN A 43 -2.83 7.69 -1.20
N MET A 44 -2.36 6.71 -1.97
CA MET A 44 -2.51 6.70 -3.43
C MET A 44 -3.98 6.66 -3.86
N LEU A 45 -4.80 5.80 -3.23
CA LEU A 45 -6.25 5.76 -3.46
C LEU A 45 -6.92 7.10 -3.13
N GLY A 46 -6.48 7.78 -2.06
CA GLY A 46 -6.94 9.12 -1.71
C GLY A 46 -6.60 10.16 -2.78
N THR A 47 -5.39 10.10 -3.34
CA THR A 47 -4.98 10.96 -4.46
C THR A 47 -5.79 10.66 -5.72
N LEU A 48 -5.98 9.37 -6.07
CA LEU A 48 -6.82 8.94 -7.20
C LEU A 48 -8.24 9.48 -7.06
N LYS A 49 -8.88 9.26 -5.92
CA LYS A 49 -10.22 9.76 -5.63
C LYS A 49 -10.31 11.29 -5.80
N ARG A 50 -9.34 12.05 -5.29
CA ARG A 50 -9.31 13.50 -5.44
C ARG A 50 -9.18 13.92 -6.90
N ALA A 51 -8.26 13.29 -7.65
CA ALA A 51 -8.08 13.58 -9.07
C ALA A 51 -9.35 13.31 -9.88
N GLN A 52 -10.05 12.20 -9.59
CA GLN A 52 -11.34 11.87 -10.22
C GLN A 52 -12.40 12.93 -9.90
N MET A 53 -12.54 13.34 -8.63
CA MET A 53 -13.50 14.37 -8.24
C MET A 53 -13.19 15.72 -8.89
N THR A 54 -11.91 16.12 -8.96
CA THR A 54 -11.49 17.34 -9.64
C THR A 54 -11.80 17.29 -11.14
N LEU A 55 -11.64 16.13 -11.79
CA LEU A 55 -11.98 15.98 -13.20
C LEU A 55 -13.49 16.22 -13.45
N LEU A 56 -14.36 15.67 -12.60
CA LEU A 56 -15.81 15.87 -12.71
C LEU A 56 -16.20 17.34 -12.48
N ASP A 57 -15.59 17.98 -11.50
CA ASP A 57 -15.80 19.41 -11.18
C ASP A 57 -15.39 20.30 -12.36
N VAL A 58 -14.17 20.12 -12.89
CA VAL A 58 -13.66 20.92 -14.02
C VAL A 58 -14.45 20.69 -15.31
N THR A 59 -15.05 19.50 -15.49
CA THR A 59 -15.88 19.19 -16.67
C THR A 59 -17.35 19.59 -16.50
N ASN A 60 -17.74 20.17 -15.35
CA ASN A 60 -19.14 20.46 -15.00
C ASN A 60 -20.06 19.23 -15.14
N ASN A 61 -19.53 18.05 -14.83
CA ASN A 61 -20.21 16.77 -14.93
C ASN A 61 -20.27 16.11 -13.56
N GLU A 62 -20.89 16.79 -12.59
CA GLU A 62 -20.91 16.40 -11.18
C GLU A 62 -21.50 14.99 -10.95
N ASP A 63 -22.46 14.60 -11.80
CA ASP A 63 -23.09 13.28 -11.78
C ASP A 63 -22.38 12.25 -12.66
N GLY A 64 -21.35 12.65 -13.41
CA GLY A 64 -20.62 11.81 -14.35
C GLY A 64 -19.86 10.64 -13.73
N ASP A 65 -19.57 9.65 -14.56
CA ASP A 65 -18.74 8.49 -14.21
C ASP A 65 -17.28 8.90 -14.00
N TRP A 66 -16.58 8.19 -13.12
CA TRP A 66 -15.13 8.32 -13.00
C TRP A 66 -14.43 7.88 -14.29
N LEU A 67 -13.21 8.36 -14.50
CA LEU A 67 -12.37 7.83 -15.56
C LEU A 67 -11.90 6.41 -15.16
N ALA A 68 -12.23 5.42 -15.98
CA ALA A 68 -11.78 4.05 -15.74
C ALA A 68 -10.25 3.96 -15.78
N VAL A 69 -9.68 3.17 -14.87
CA VAL A 69 -8.25 2.84 -14.84
C VAL A 69 -8.14 1.33 -14.78
N ALA A 70 -7.57 0.70 -15.80
CA ALA A 70 -7.48 -0.76 -15.88
C ALA A 70 -6.23 -1.33 -15.22
N SER A 71 -5.16 -0.52 -15.06
CA SER A 71 -3.90 -0.94 -14.45
C SER A 71 -3.00 0.25 -14.09
N ASN A 72 -1.83 -0.03 -13.47
CA ASN A 72 -0.81 0.97 -13.13
C ASN A 72 -0.14 1.65 -14.33
N THR A 73 -0.33 1.14 -15.54
CA THR A 73 0.27 1.67 -16.78
C THR A 73 -0.80 2.21 -17.73
N ASP A 74 -2.03 2.39 -17.26
CA ASP A 74 -3.11 2.94 -18.07
C ASP A 74 -2.87 4.45 -18.31
N ASP A 75 -2.93 4.88 -19.58
CA ASP A 75 -2.76 6.29 -19.97
C ASP A 75 -3.77 7.23 -19.29
N ASN A 76 -4.91 6.69 -18.82
CA ASN A 76 -5.87 7.46 -18.04
C ASN A 76 -5.30 7.95 -16.70
N LEU A 77 -4.27 7.29 -16.14
CA LEU A 77 -3.55 7.80 -14.97
C LEU A 77 -2.80 9.10 -15.29
N GLU A 78 -2.24 9.24 -16.50
CA GLU A 78 -1.56 10.47 -16.92
C GLU A 78 -2.54 11.63 -17.07
N LYS A 79 -3.78 11.37 -17.54
CA LYS A 79 -4.86 12.37 -17.57
C LYS A 79 -5.26 12.85 -16.19
N LEU A 80 -5.11 11.99 -15.18
CA LEU A 80 -5.32 12.33 -13.76
C LEU A 80 -4.07 12.95 -13.11
N GLY A 81 -2.96 13.08 -13.85
CA GLY A 81 -1.69 13.59 -13.34
C GLY A 81 -1.00 12.65 -12.35
N ILE A 82 -1.29 11.35 -12.42
CA ILE A 82 -0.78 10.33 -11.50
C ILE A 82 0.13 9.37 -12.25
N LYS A 83 1.25 9.01 -11.63
CA LYS A 83 2.14 7.96 -12.12
C LYS A 83 2.46 6.99 -11.00
N ILE A 84 2.22 5.70 -11.25
CA ILE A 84 2.56 4.63 -10.32
C ILE A 84 3.86 3.98 -10.82
N MET A 85 4.84 3.81 -9.93
CA MET A 85 6.15 3.27 -10.30
C MET A 85 6.06 1.77 -10.59
N GLU A 86 6.93 1.30 -11.48
CA GLU A 86 7.12 -0.13 -11.70
C GLU A 86 7.60 -0.81 -10.42
N GLY A 87 7.10 -2.01 -10.14
CA GLY A 87 7.40 -2.74 -8.90
C GLY A 87 6.61 -2.27 -7.66
N ALA A 88 5.61 -1.40 -7.82
CA ALA A 88 4.72 -1.02 -6.72
C ALA A 88 4.09 -2.26 -6.04
N ALA A 89 3.91 -2.17 -4.72
CA ALA A 89 3.32 -3.24 -3.93
C ALA A 89 1.85 -3.52 -4.29
N PHE A 90 1.16 -2.56 -4.89
CA PHE A 90 -0.24 -2.65 -5.29
C PHE A 90 -0.45 -2.28 -6.76
N THR A 91 -1.39 -2.96 -7.39
CA THR A 91 -2.01 -2.53 -8.64
C THR A 91 -3.28 -1.76 -8.35
N TYR A 92 -3.49 -0.64 -9.01
CA TYR A 92 -4.65 0.22 -8.84
C TYR A 92 -5.53 0.13 -10.08
N THR A 93 -6.83 -0.06 -9.84
CA THR A 93 -7.86 -0.06 -10.87
C THR A 93 -8.99 0.84 -10.42
N CYS A 94 -9.69 1.47 -11.36
CA CYS A 94 -10.86 2.29 -11.07
C CYS A 94 -12.01 1.89 -11.98
N ASP A 95 -13.17 1.66 -11.36
CA ASP A 95 -14.44 1.43 -12.02
C ASP A 95 -15.15 2.77 -12.22
N ALA A 96 -15.42 3.08 -13.49
CA ALA A 96 -16.03 4.33 -13.91
C ALA A 96 -17.43 4.53 -13.29
N SER A 97 -18.32 3.56 -13.48
CA SER A 97 -19.73 3.67 -13.13
C SER A 97 -19.97 3.48 -11.64
N ASN A 98 -19.18 2.63 -10.98
CA ASN A 98 -19.25 2.45 -9.54
C ASN A 98 -18.54 3.55 -8.74
N LYS A 99 -17.84 4.49 -9.42
CA LYS A 99 -17.08 5.59 -8.82
C LYS A 99 -16.17 5.09 -7.70
N SER A 100 -15.43 4.02 -7.99
CA SER A 100 -14.59 3.34 -7.02
C SER A 100 -13.22 3.03 -7.60
N CYS A 101 -12.20 3.04 -6.75
CA CYS A 101 -10.87 2.58 -7.08
C CYS A 101 -10.42 1.50 -6.08
N THR A 102 -9.82 0.44 -6.60
CA THR A 102 -9.34 -0.70 -5.83
C THR A 102 -7.84 -0.84 -5.99
N ALA A 103 -7.13 -0.88 -4.87
CA ALA A 103 -5.75 -1.31 -4.78
C ALA A 103 -5.71 -2.81 -4.46
N THR A 104 -5.07 -3.60 -5.32
CA THR A 104 -4.90 -5.05 -5.17
C THR A 104 -3.42 -5.36 -4.97
N ARG A 105 -3.07 -6.12 -3.93
CA ARG A 105 -1.67 -6.44 -3.63
C ARG A 105 -1.08 -7.31 -4.74
N THR A 106 0.07 -6.92 -5.29
CA THR A 106 0.72 -7.63 -6.40
C THR A 106 1.15 -9.05 -6.03
N SER A 107 1.51 -9.29 -4.76
CA SER A 107 1.92 -10.60 -4.27
C SER A 107 0.76 -11.52 -3.86
N ASP A 108 -0.46 -10.98 -3.74
CA ASP A 108 -1.63 -11.71 -3.24
C ASP A 108 -2.93 -11.00 -3.65
N ALA A 109 -3.56 -11.49 -4.72
CA ALA A 109 -4.77 -10.87 -5.26
C ALA A 109 -5.98 -10.88 -4.29
N SER A 110 -5.93 -11.65 -3.21
CA SER A 110 -6.98 -11.68 -2.18
C SER A 110 -6.89 -10.51 -1.18
N ARG A 111 -5.82 -9.71 -1.25
CA ARG A 111 -5.60 -8.52 -0.44
C ARG A 111 -5.96 -7.28 -1.24
N THR A 112 -7.16 -6.76 -1.00
CA THR A 112 -7.70 -5.61 -1.70
C THR A 112 -8.11 -4.50 -0.74
N ILE A 113 -7.98 -3.25 -1.19
CA ILE A 113 -8.48 -2.07 -0.50
C ILE A 113 -9.26 -1.28 -1.54
N THR A 114 -10.55 -1.04 -1.29
CA THR A 114 -11.41 -0.31 -2.23
C THR A 114 -11.88 0.98 -1.60
N MET A 115 -11.70 2.09 -2.32
CA MET A 115 -12.17 3.41 -1.95
C MET A 115 -13.20 3.89 -2.97
N ASN A 116 -14.39 4.26 -2.48
CA ASN A 116 -15.43 4.94 -3.26
C ASN A 116 -15.45 6.43 -2.88
N ALA A 117 -16.29 7.22 -3.57
CA ALA A 117 -16.64 8.59 -3.25
C ALA A 117 -16.97 8.82 -1.76
N THR A 118 -17.55 7.85 -1.06
CA THR A 118 -18.03 8.03 0.32
C THR A 118 -17.41 7.12 1.37
N SER A 119 -16.76 6.02 0.97
CA SER A 119 -16.30 5.00 1.92
C SER A 119 -14.99 4.33 1.52
N VAL A 120 -14.36 3.67 2.50
CA VAL A 120 -13.26 2.73 2.31
C VAL A 120 -13.74 1.36 2.76
N SER A 121 -13.33 0.32 2.06
CA SER A 121 -13.61 -1.08 2.41
C SER A 121 -12.35 -1.93 2.24
N CYS A 122 -12.24 -2.95 3.08
CA CYS A 122 -11.08 -3.82 3.18
C CYS A 122 -11.46 -5.24 2.73
N GLY A 123 -10.61 -5.88 1.92
CA GLY A 123 -10.76 -7.27 1.53
C GLY A 123 -10.53 -8.23 2.69
N SER A 124 -10.80 -9.52 2.48
CA SER A 124 -10.87 -10.57 3.51
C SER A 124 -9.60 -10.76 4.37
N ASN A 125 -8.46 -10.28 3.88
CA ASN A 125 -7.15 -10.40 4.54
C ASN A 125 -6.68 -9.11 5.22
N TYR A 126 -7.50 -8.06 5.20
CA TYR A 126 -7.26 -6.83 5.93
C TYR A 126 -8.39 -6.58 6.93
N THR A 127 -8.04 -5.98 8.06
CA THR A 127 -8.97 -5.56 9.08
C THR A 127 -9.38 -4.11 8.89
N GLU A 128 -10.67 -3.81 9.05
CA GLU A 128 -11.16 -2.43 8.95
C GLU A 128 -10.70 -1.60 10.15
N VAL A 129 -10.11 -0.45 9.87
CA VAL A 129 -9.83 0.58 10.89
C VAL A 129 -11.00 1.54 10.90
N LYS A 130 -11.69 1.65 12.03
CA LYS A 130 -12.91 2.47 12.16
C LYS A 130 -12.70 3.69 13.04
N ALA A 131 -13.28 4.81 12.63
CA ALA A 131 -13.49 5.99 13.47
C ALA A 131 -14.99 6.30 13.46
N ASN A 132 -15.61 6.42 14.65
CA ASN A 132 -17.05 6.68 14.79
C ASN A 132 -17.93 5.71 13.96
N ASN A 133 -17.59 4.42 13.96
CA ASN A 133 -18.26 3.36 13.19
C ASN A 133 -18.18 3.49 11.66
N VAL A 134 -17.32 4.38 11.15
CA VAL A 134 -17.01 4.53 9.72
C VAL A 134 -15.62 3.95 9.44
N THR A 135 -15.49 3.11 8.42
CA THR A 135 -14.19 2.59 7.98
C THR A 135 -13.37 3.71 7.35
N VAL A 136 -12.24 4.03 7.98
CA VAL A 136 -11.29 5.08 7.56
C VAL A 136 -10.00 4.52 6.98
N GLY A 137 -9.78 3.21 7.08
CA GLY A 137 -8.60 2.55 6.54
C GLY A 137 -8.62 1.03 6.73
N CYS A 138 -7.52 0.39 6.34
CA CYS A 138 -7.30 -1.05 6.43
C CYS A 138 -5.97 -1.31 7.15
N ALA A 139 -5.86 -2.44 7.86
CA ALA A 139 -4.65 -2.82 8.61
C ALA A 139 -4.45 -4.34 8.65
#